data_AF-A0A3P7EBA4-F1
#
_entry.id   AF-A0A3P7EBA4-F1
#
_cell.length_a   1.000
_cell.length_b   1.000
_cell.length_c   1.000
_cell.angle_alpha   90.00
_cell.angle_beta   90.00
_cell.angle_gamma   90.00
#
_symmetry.space_group_name_H-M   'P 1'
#
loop_
_entity.id
_entity.type
_entity.pdbx_description
1 polymer ?
#
loop_
_entity_poly.entity_id
_entity_poly.type
_entity_poly.pdbx_seq_one_letter_code
_entity_poly.pdbx_strand_id
1 'polypeptide(L)'
;MSAYAASLQKLIVALILIYAIRGNEPRIRLRREIGGSQSLLTVEWEGIQTGDHPDDSVGGFAVEYRAEKDTQWHVHDGIIPYKGPNL
;
A
#
# COMPACT_ATOMS: atom_id res chain seq x y z
N MET A 1 -5.77 -40.79 18.44
CA MET A 1 -5.30 -39.39 18.33
C MET A 1 -5.91 -38.59 19.48
N SER A 2 -5.10 -37.83 20.22
CA SER A 2 -5.55 -37.07 21.39
C SER A 2 -6.36 -35.83 20.97
N ALA A 3 -7.45 -35.52 21.66
CA ALA A 3 -8.25 -34.32 21.40
C ALA A 3 -7.41 -33.03 21.47
N TYR A 4 -6.38 -33.02 22.32
CA TYR A 4 -5.41 -31.92 22.43
C TYR A 4 -4.67 -31.67 21.11
N ALA A 5 -4.28 -32.72 20.38
CA ALA A 5 -3.55 -32.58 19.11
C ALA A 5 -4.43 -31.90 18.05
N ALA A 6 -5.71 -32.26 17.96
CA ALA A 6 -6.64 -31.64 17.03
C ALA A 6 -6.91 -30.16 17.37
N SER A 7 -7.02 -29.83 18.66
CA SER A 7 -7.20 -28.44 19.11
C SER A 7 -5.98 -27.56 18.81
N LEU A 8 -4.77 -28.09 19.04
CA LEU A 8 -3.52 -27.39 18.76
C LEU A 8 -3.32 -27.16 17.27
N GLN A 9 -3.63 -28.16 16.43
CA GLN A 9 -3.58 -28.03 14.98
C GLN A 9 -4.51 -26.91 14.48
N LYS A 10 -5.75 -26.84 14.99
CA LYS A 10 -6.70 -25.77 14.65
C LYS A 10 -6.19 -24.39 15.04
N LEU A 11 -5.57 -24.26 16.22
CA LEU A 11 -4.97 -23.00 16.69
C LEU A 11 -3.82 -22.56 15.78
N ILE A 12 -2.95 -23.48 15.38
CA ILE A 12 -1.84 -23.17 14.46
C ILE A 12 -2.36 -22.69 13.10
N VAL A 13 -3.36 -23.38 12.53
CA VAL A 13 -3.99 -22.95 11.27
C VAL A 13 -4.61 -21.58 11.39
N ALA A 14 -5.33 -21.29 12.48
CA ALA A 14 -5.91 -19.97 12.73
C ALA A 14 -4.84 -18.88 12.84
N LEU A 15 -3.72 -19.14 13.52
CA LEU A 15 -2.61 -18.18 13.62
C LEU A 15 -1.94 -17.92 12.27
N ILE A 16 -1.73 -18.96 11.46
CA ILE A 16 -1.20 -18.82 10.09
C ILE A 16 -2.15 -17.98 9.24
N LEU A 17 -3.47 -18.21 9.33
CA LEU A 17 -4.46 -17.42 8.62
C LEU A 17 -4.45 -15.95 9.07
N ILE A 18 -4.42 -15.69 10.38
CA ILE A 18 -4.33 -14.31 10.91
C ILE A 18 -3.05 -13.63 10.42
N TYR A 19 -1.92 -14.34 10.39
CA TYR A 19 -0.66 -13.81 9.90
C TYR A 19 -0.69 -13.56 8.39
N ALA A 20 -1.30 -14.45 7.62
CA ALA A 20 -1.50 -14.28 6.19
C ALA A 20 -2.40 -13.07 5.88
N ILE A 21 -3.46 -12.86 6.67
CA ILE A 21 -4.35 -11.70 6.54
C ILE A 21 -3.63 -10.40 6.97
N ARG A 22 -2.74 -10.46 7.97
CA ARG A 22 -1.92 -9.31 8.40
C ARG A 22 -0.74 -9.01 7.46
N GLY A 23 -0.45 -9.89 6.51
CA GLY A 23 0.66 -9.72 5.58
C GLY A 23 0.43 -8.50 4.70
N ASN A 24 1.26 -7.47 4.88
CA ASN A 24 1.32 -6.23 4.11
C ASN A 24 0.14 -5.28 4.25
N GLU A 25 0.04 -4.65 5.42
CA GLU A 25 -0.52 -3.30 5.44
C GLU A 25 0.38 -2.39 4.58
N PRO A 26 -0.16 -1.74 3.53
CA PRO A 26 0.61 -0.81 2.73
C PRO A 26 1.12 0.30 3.63
N ARG A 27 2.42 0.60 3.57
CA ARG A 27 3.00 1.67 4.39
C ARG A 27 3.08 2.91 3.54
N ILE A 28 2.41 3.97 3.98
CA ILE A 28 2.42 5.28 3.34
C ILE A 28 3.21 6.24 4.24
N ARG A 29 4.12 7.02 3.66
CA ARG A 29 4.87 8.08 4.33
C ARG A 29 4.59 9.40 3.61
N LEU A 30 4.40 10.44 4.40
CA LEU A 30 4.24 11.81 3.93
C LEU A 30 5.41 12.64 4.46
N ARG A 31 6.09 13.36 3.58
CA ARG A 31 7.11 14.34 3.94
C ARG A 31 6.70 15.70 3.38
N ARG A 32 6.80 16.74 4.20
CA ARG A 32 6.55 18.13 3.81
C ARG A 32 7.83 18.93 3.94
N GLU A 33 8.20 19.63 2.87
CA GLU A 33 9.23 20.65 2.88
C GLU A 33 8.58 22.01 2.66
N ILE A 34 8.97 23.02 3.44
CA ILE A 34 8.44 24.37 3.34
C ILE A 34 9.55 25.27 2.81
N GLY A 35 9.32 25.89 1.65
CA GLY A 35 10.26 26.80 0.99
C GLY A 35 9.55 28.09 0.61
N GLY A 36 9.82 29.18 1.33
CA GLY A 36 9.17 30.47 1.09
C GLY A 36 7.65 30.39 1.22
N SER A 37 6.92 30.77 0.17
CA SER A 37 5.45 30.66 0.09
C SER A 37 4.96 29.30 -0.41
N GLN A 38 5.85 28.38 -0.75
CA GLN A 38 5.52 27.08 -1.32
C GLN A 38 5.78 25.95 -0.33
N SER A 39 4.99 24.89 -0.43
CA SER A 39 5.24 23.63 0.28
C SER A 39 5.32 22.51 -0.74
N LEU A 40 6.38 21.73 -0.65
CA LEU A 40 6.51 20.48 -1.39
C LEU A 40 6.01 19.34 -0.49
N LEU A 41 5.06 18.56 -1.00
CA LEU A 41 4.59 17.35 -0.35
C LEU A 41 5.10 16.14 -1.14
N THR A 42 5.85 15.28 -0.48
CA THR A 42 6.29 13.99 -1.01
C THR A 42 5.47 12.89 -0.36
N VAL A 43 4.82 12.07 -1.18
CA VAL A 43 4.13 10.85 -0.76
C VAL A 43 4.96 9.67 -1.22
N GLU A 44 5.33 8.79 -0.29
CA GLU A 44 6.01 7.53 -0.57
C GLU A 44 5.11 6.41 -0.09
N TRP A 45 5.03 5.31 -0.84
CA TRP A 45 4.29 4.12 -0.43
C TRP A 45 5.08 2.85 -0.76
N GLU A 46 4.93 1.84 0.08
CA GLU A 46 5.49 0.51 -0.11
C GLU A 46 4.42 -0.55 0.18
N GLY A 47 4.51 -1.71 -0.46
CA GLY A 47 3.63 -2.85 -0.20
C GLY A 47 2.21 -2.73 -0.78
N ILE A 48 1.88 -1.71 -1.57
CA ILE A 48 0.56 -1.64 -2.25
C ILE A 48 0.39 -2.79 -3.26
N GLN A 49 1.48 -3.31 -3.81
CA GLN A 49 1.47 -4.33 -4.87
C GLN A 49 1.32 -5.76 -4.33
N THR A 50 1.54 -5.97 -3.03
CA THR A 50 1.75 -7.31 -2.52
C THR A 50 0.43 -8.03 -2.29
N GLY A 51 0.27 -9.20 -2.90
CA GLY A 51 -0.77 -10.18 -2.55
C GLY A 51 -1.86 -10.35 -3.60
N ASP A 52 -2.26 -9.29 -4.30
CA ASP A 52 -3.40 -9.34 -5.21
C ASP A 52 -2.99 -9.58 -6.67
N HIS A 53 -1.83 -9.07 -7.08
CA HIS A 53 -1.34 -9.17 -8.46
C HIS A 53 0.19 -9.37 -8.47
N PRO A 54 0.76 -10.00 -9.52
CA PRO A 54 2.21 -10.10 -9.64
C PRO A 54 2.83 -8.70 -9.81
N ASP A 55 4.04 -8.49 -9.27
CA ASP A 55 4.68 -7.17 -9.19
C ASP A 55 4.83 -6.45 -10.54
N ASP A 56 4.92 -7.23 -11.64
CA ASP A 56 5.05 -6.75 -13.02
C ASP A 56 3.72 -6.31 -13.65
N SER A 57 2.59 -6.54 -12.98
CA SER A 57 1.26 -6.16 -13.48
C SER A 57 0.96 -4.65 -13.35
N VAL A 58 1.71 -3.93 -12.52
CA VAL A 58 1.48 -2.50 -12.32
C VAL A 58 2.10 -1.72 -13.48
N GLY A 59 1.27 -1.14 -14.34
CA GLY A 59 1.75 -0.29 -15.45
C GLY A 59 2.08 1.15 -15.03
N GLY A 60 1.53 1.62 -13.92
CA GLY A 60 1.71 2.99 -13.44
C GLY A 60 0.72 3.40 -12.35
N PHE A 61 0.80 4.67 -11.96
CA PHE A 61 0.04 5.26 -10.86
C PHE A 61 -0.72 6.49 -11.34
N ALA A 62 -2.03 6.50 -11.11
CA ALA A 62 -2.83 7.71 -11.15
C ALA A 62 -2.71 8.41 -9.78
N VAL A 63 -2.45 9.72 -9.78
CA VAL A 63 -2.39 10.50 -8.55
C VAL A 63 -3.55 11.47 -8.54
N GLU A 64 -4.36 11.41 -7.49
CA GLU A 64 -5.45 12.37 -7.26
C GLU A 64 -5.13 13.24 -6.05
N TYR A 65 -5.44 14.52 -6.14
CA TYR A 65 -5.23 15.49 -5.06
C TYR A 65 -6.37 16.50 -5.00
N ARG A 66 -6.57 17.11 -3.84
CA ARG A 66 -7.51 18.22 -3.66
C ARG A 66 -6.97 19.19 -2.62
N ALA A 67 -7.29 20.48 -2.73
CA ALA A 67 -7.06 21.37 -1.62
C ALA A 67 -8.03 21.05 -0.46
N GLU A 68 -7.66 21.42 0.76
CA GLU A 68 -8.42 21.10 1.97
C GLU A 68 -9.87 21.60 1.93
N LYS A 69 -10.11 22.72 1.23
CA LYS A 69 -11.44 23.35 1.09
C LYS A 69 -12.16 22.98 -0.20
N ASP A 70 -11.52 22.23 -1.09
CA ASP A 70 -12.13 21.84 -2.35
C ASP A 70 -13.01 20.61 -2.15
N THR A 71 -14.13 20.56 -2.87
CA THR A 71 -15.05 19.42 -2.84
C THR A 71 -14.75 18.39 -3.91
N GLN A 72 -13.92 18.72 -4.90
CA GLN A 72 -13.61 17.88 -6.04
C GLN A 72 -12.15 17.43 -6.00
N TRP A 73 -11.92 16.20 -6.43
CA TRP A 73 -10.58 15.67 -6.65
C TRP A 73 -10.09 16.06 -8.04
N HIS A 74 -8.82 16.40 -8.12
CA HIS A 74 -8.11 16.67 -9.36
C HIS A 74 -7.15 15.51 -9.62
N VAL A 75 -7.22 14.96 -10.84
CA VAL A 75 -6.24 13.96 -11.29
C VAL A 75 -5.01 14.71 -11.77
N HIS A 76 -3.83 14.30 -11.31
CA HIS A 76 -2.56 14.72 -11.88
C HIS A 76 -2.55 14.38 -13.38
N ASP A 77 -1.92 15.23 -14.19
CA ASP A 77 -1.86 15.03 -15.63
C ASP A 77 -1.20 13.69 -15.97
N GLY A 78 -2.02 12.76 -16.47
CA GLY A 78 -1.60 11.44 -16.94
C GLY A 78 -1.28 10.41 -15.85
N ILE A 79 -0.77 9.28 -16.32
CA ILE A 79 -0.33 8.16 -15.48
C ILE A 79 1.17 8.28 -15.26
N ILE A 80 1.61 8.21 -14.01
CA ILE A 80 3.03 8.09 -13.66
C ILE A 80 3.45 6.65 -13.98
N PRO A 81 4.27 6.39 -15.01
CA PRO A 81 4.62 5.02 -15.38
C PRO A 81 5.40 4.33 -14.26
N TYR A 82 5.02 3.11 -13.93
CA TYR A 82 5.80 2.27 -13.02
C TYR A 82 6.94 1.68 -13.81
N LYS A 83 8.17 1.98 -13.39
CA LYS A 83 9.39 1.52 -14.07
C LYS A 83 9.89 0.17 -13.56
N GLY A 84 9.13 -0.52 -12.71
CA GLY A 84 9.63 -1.71 -12.02
C GLY A 84 10.72 -1.37 -11.00
N PRO A 85 11.21 -2.37 -10.25
CA PRO A 85 12.36 -2.20 -9.37
C PRO A 85 13.68 -2.00 -10.13
N ASN A 86 13.76 -2.36 -11.42
CA ASN A 86 15.02 -2.54 -12.14
C ASN A 86 15.00 -2.04 -13.62
N LEU A 87 14.66 -0.76 -13.87
CA LEU A 87 15.05 -0.10 -15.12
C LEU A 87 16.30 0.76 -14.94
#